data_AF-A0A5N5T5N9-F1
#
_entry.id   AF-A0A5N5T5N9-F1
#
_cell.length_a   1.000
_cell.length_b   1.000
_cell.length_c   1.000
_cell.angle_alpha   90.00
_cell.angle_beta   90.00
_cell.angle_gamma   90.00
#
_symmetry.space_group_name_H-M   'P 1'
#
loop_
_entity.id
_entity.type
_entity.pdbx_description
1 polymer ?
#
loop_
_entity_poly.entity_id
_entity_poly.type
_entity_poly.pdbx_seq_one_letter_code
_entity_poly.pdbx_strand_id
1 'polypeptide(L)'
;MKSTDTPYHILERANLSVDPCEDFYEFACGTFVHNTKIPDSKSGKIEKNGVHPLNDIMKEMGGWPVLEGNDWNSKKDFKWIDIILKRRKIGFSINTIFIFDVDLDQPILPVPQEYLLQGLNESDVQAFLQYAIDLAVVLGANKTTARKEMTEVVGFMTDMSKFGIFRKKCSKLIVKNYRELWFILHLPLKKEYERPASQRKVWQSRTLQDIRVNIVQQSD
;
A
#
# COMPACT_ATOMS: atom_id res chain seq x y z
N MET A 1 -9.30 -7.68 -31.88
CA MET A 1 -10.35 -7.77 -30.84
C MET A 1 -11.48 -6.87 -31.31
N LYS A 2 -12.55 -7.45 -31.87
CA LYS A 2 -13.71 -6.69 -32.40
C LYS A 2 -14.80 -6.68 -31.32
N SER A 3 -15.41 -5.53 -31.08
CA SER A 3 -16.27 -5.26 -29.91
C SER A 3 -17.72 -5.74 -30.07
N THR A 4 -17.96 -6.86 -30.77
CA THR A 4 -19.31 -7.38 -31.06
C THR A 4 -19.65 -8.72 -30.41
N ASP A 5 -18.75 -9.32 -29.63
CA ASP A 5 -18.89 -10.71 -29.16
C ASP A 5 -19.26 -10.86 -27.67
N THR A 6 -19.70 -9.78 -27.01
CA THR A 6 -19.72 -9.69 -25.54
C THR A 6 -20.80 -10.51 -24.79
N PRO A 7 -21.98 -10.87 -25.32
CA PRO A 7 -22.93 -11.73 -24.59
C PRO A 7 -22.71 -13.24 -24.75
N TYR A 8 -22.16 -13.69 -25.88
CA TYR A 8 -22.12 -15.13 -26.24
C TYR A 8 -20.97 -15.90 -25.59
N HIS A 9 -19.87 -15.23 -25.22
CA HIS A 9 -18.71 -15.87 -24.61
C HIS A 9 -18.87 -16.22 -23.12
N ILE A 10 -19.92 -15.73 -22.44
CA ILE A 10 -20.15 -16.04 -21.03
C ILE A 10 -20.67 -17.48 -20.87
N LEU A 11 -21.59 -17.91 -21.74
CA LEU A 11 -22.11 -19.28 -21.73
C LEU A 11 -21.06 -20.32 -22.12
N GLU A 12 -20.08 -19.96 -22.96
CA GLU A 12 -18.97 -20.84 -23.33
C GLU A 12 -17.99 -21.11 -22.18
N ARG A 13 -18.01 -20.28 -21.13
CA ARG A 13 -17.07 -20.37 -20.00
C ARG A 13 -17.73 -20.80 -18.70
N ALA A 14 -19.07 -20.82 -18.65
CA ALA A 14 -19.81 -21.34 -17.53
C ALA A 14 -19.80 -22.89 -17.52
N ASN A 15 -19.80 -23.49 -16.34
CA ASN A 15 -20.07 -24.90 -16.12
C ASN A 15 -21.58 -25.08 -15.83
N LEU A 16 -22.37 -25.28 -16.89
CA LEU A 16 -23.82 -25.43 -16.79
C LEU A 16 -24.27 -26.71 -16.07
N SER A 17 -23.34 -27.59 -15.68
CA SER A 17 -23.65 -28.83 -14.95
C SER A 17 -23.76 -28.61 -13.43
N VAL A 18 -23.44 -27.41 -12.95
CA VAL A 18 -23.51 -27.04 -11.52
C VAL A 18 -24.60 -26.00 -11.32
N ASP A 19 -25.38 -26.13 -10.26
CA ASP A 19 -26.43 -25.15 -9.94
C ASP A 19 -25.77 -23.86 -9.43
N PRO A 20 -26.03 -22.69 -10.06
CA PRO A 20 -25.50 -21.41 -9.58
C PRO A 20 -25.98 -21.03 -8.17
N CYS A 21 -27.08 -21.60 -7.67
CA CYS A 21 -27.56 -21.36 -6.31
C CYS A 21 -26.78 -22.17 -5.26
N GLU A 22 -26.12 -23.25 -5.66
CA GLU A 22 -25.33 -24.11 -4.78
C GLU A 22 -23.83 -23.74 -4.81
N ASP A 23 -23.27 -23.55 -6.00
CA ASP A 23 -21.89 -23.10 -6.19
C ASP A 23 -21.75 -22.20 -7.42
N PHE A 24 -21.99 -20.91 -7.21
CA PHE A 24 -21.88 -19.91 -8.26
C PHE A 24 -20.45 -19.79 -8.84
N TYR A 25 -19.42 -20.08 -8.03
CA TYR A 25 -18.03 -19.99 -8.49
C TYR A 25 -17.73 -21.09 -9.51
N GLU A 26 -18.10 -22.32 -9.20
CA GLU A 26 -17.94 -23.45 -10.11
C GLU A 26 -18.83 -23.29 -11.36
N PHE A 27 -20.08 -22.86 -11.20
CA PHE A 27 -20.96 -22.54 -12.33
C PHE A 27 -20.36 -21.47 -13.26
N ALA A 28 -19.78 -20.40 -12.72
CA ALA A 28 -19.27 -19.29 -13.53
C ALA A 28 -17.85 -19.52 -14.09
N CYS A 29 -17.00 -20.24 -13.36
CA CYS A 29 -15.55 -20.33 -13.64
C CYS A 29 -15.00 -21.76 -13.76
N GLY A 30 -15.76 -22.79 -13.41
CA GLY A 30 -15.29 -24.19 -13.40
C GLY A 30 -14.72 -24.65 -14.74
N THR A 31 -15.41 -24.36 -15.84
CA THR A 31 -14.95 -24.68 -17.21
C THR A 31 -13.64 -23.96 -17.56
N PHE A 32 -13.41 -22.75 -17.04
CA PHE A 32 -12.14 -22.03 -17.24
C PHE A 32 -11.01 -22.71 -16.46
N VAL A 33 -11.21 -22.99 -15.18
CA VAL A 33 -10.20 -23.65 -14.30
C VAL A 33 -9.75 -24.99 -14.87
N HIS A 34 -10.68 -25.78 -15.41
CA HIS A 34 -10.35 -27.09 -16.01
C HIS A 34 -9.61 -26.99 -17.35
N ASN A 35 -9.88 -25.95 -18.15
CA ASN A 35 -9.37 -25.86 -19.53
C ASN A 35 -8.16 -24.94 -19.69
N THR A 36 -7.94 -24.00 -18.77
CA THR A 36 -6.78 -23.11 -18.85
C THR A 36 -5.57 -23.75 -18.21
N LYS A 37 -4.65 -24.20 -19.06
CA LYS A 37 -3.26 -24.39 -18.65
C LYS A 37 -2.59 -23.02 -18.64
N ILE A 38 -2.08 -22.62 -17.49
CA ILE A 38 -1.24 -21.43 -17.39
C ILE A 38 -0.03 -21.69 -18.31
N PRO A 39 0.15 -20.92 -19.39
CA PRO A 39 1.21 -21.20 -20.35
C PRO A 39 2.57 -21.00 -19.66
N ASP A 40 3.50 -21.93 -19.92
CA ASP A 40 4.90 -21.72 -19.56
C ASP A 40 5.44 -20.49 -20.30
N SER A 41 6.20 -19.67 -19.57
CA SER A 41 6.78 -18.44 -20.12
C SER A 41 7.60 -18.75 -21.38
N LYS A 42 7.27 -18.12 -22.50
CA LYS A 42 8.07 -18.22 -23.74
C LYS A 42 9.27 -17.30 -23.61
N SER A 43 10.42 -17.86 -23.31
CA SER A 43 11.49 -17.07 -22.73
C SER A 43 12.83 -17.13 -23.46
N GLY A 44 13.01 -17.94 -24.51
CA GLY A 44 14.34 -18.27 -25.08
C GLY A 44 15.32 -17.12 -25.40
N LYS A 45 14.85 -15.91 -25.70
CA LYS A 45 15.70 -14.70 -25.86
C LYS A 45 16.04 -14.03 -24.52
N ILE A 46 15.14 -14.14 -23.55
CA ILE A 46 15.27 -13.66 -22.18
C ILE A 46 16.29 -14.52 -21.42
N GLU A 47 16.27 -15.86 -21.55
CA GLU A 47 17.32 -16.71 -20.93
C GLU A 47 18.71 -16.37 -21.45
N LYS A 48 18.84 -16.12 -22.75
CA LYS A 48 20.14 -15.80 -23.35
C LYS A 48 20.73 -14.51 -22.81
N ASN A 49 19.88 -13.50 -22.56
CA ASN A 49 20.32 -12.23 -22.02
C ASN A 49 20.54 -12.29 -20.49
N GLY A 50 19.88 -13.22 -19.81
CA GLY A 50 20.02 -13.43 -18.36
C GLY A 50 19.71 -12.16 -17.57
N VAL A 51 20.48 -11.95 -16.49
CA VAL A 51 20.31 -10.79 -15.59
C VAL A 51 21.08 -9.54 -16.03
N HIS A 52 21.88 -9.62 -17.09
CA HIS A 52 22.76 -8.53 -17.51
C HIS A 52 22.00 -7.21 -17.80
N PRO A 53 20.89 -7.20 -18.57
CA PRO A 53 20.15 -5.96 -18.81
C PRO A 53 19.61 -5.32 -17.52
N LEU A 54 19.22 -6.15 -16.55
CA LEU A 54 18.75 -5.66 -15.25
C LEU A 54 19.88 -5.02 -14.45
N ASN A 55 21.07 -5.62 -14.44
CA ASN A 55 22.24 -5.07 -13.78
C ASN A 55 22.68 -3.72 -14.37
N ASP A 56 22.63 -3.58 -15.70
CA ASP A 56 22.97 -2.32 -16.38
C ASP A 56 21.99 -1.20 -15.99
N ILE A 57 20.69 -1.50 -16.00
CA ILE A 57 19.64 -0.57 -15.59
C ILE A 57 19.78 -0.19 -14.10
N MET A 58 20.09 -1.16 -13.23
CA MET A 58 20.31 -0.88 -11.80
C MET A 58 21.48 0.06 -11.57
N LYS A 59 22.60 -0.12 -12.29
CA LYS A 59 23.76 0.78 -12.21
C LYS A 59 23.43 2.19 -12.69
N GLU A 60 22.68 2.31 -13.78
CA GLU A 60 22.24 3.62 -14.30
C GLU A 60 21.39 4.39 -13.26
N MET A 61 20.57 3.68 -12.49
CA MET A 61 19.67 4.23 -11.46
C MET A 61 20.34 4.53 -10.11
N GLY A 62 21.67 4.39 -9.98
CA GLY A 62 22.41 4.68 -8.74
C GLY A 62 22.88 3.44 -7.97
N GLY A 63 22.78 2.26 -8.59
CA GLY A 63 23.24 0.99 -8.03
C GLY A 63 22.35 0.47 -6.91
N TRP A 64 22.62 -0.76 -6.50
CA TRP A 64 22.01 -1.37 -5.33
C TRP A 64 23.12 -1.68 -4.32
N PRO A 65 23.14 -1.03 -3.14
CA PRO A 65 24.20 -1.19 -2.14
C PRO A 65 24.64 -2.64 -1.89
N VAL A 66 23.69 -3.58 -1.78
CA VAL A 66 23.96 -4.99 -1.50
C VAL A 66 24.78 -5.71 -2.60
N LEU A 67 24.71 -5.21 -3.84
CA LEU A 67 25.45 -5.75 -4.99
C LEU A 67 26.84 -5.13 -5.12
N GLU A 68 26.94 -3.84 -4.84
CA GLU A 68 28.14 -3.03 -5.04
C GLU A 68 29.06 -3.04 -3.79
N GLY A 69 28.51 -3.37 -2.61
CA GLY A 69 29.26 -3.52 -1.37
C GLY A 69 30.06 -2.27 -1.00
N ASN A 70 31.37 -2.43 -0.82
CA ASN A 70 32.27 -1.33 -0.43
C ASN A 70 32.48 -0.29 -1.53
N ASP A 71 32.18 -0.64 -2.79
CA ASP A 71 32.32 0.29 -3.93
C ASP A 71 31.17 1.29 -3.98
N TRP A 72 30.06 1.01 -3.27
CA TRP A 72 28.91 1.91 -3.20
C TRP A 72 29.14 3.04 -2.18
N ASN A 73 29.03 4.28 -2.65
CA ASN A 73 29.22 5.46 -1.83
C ASN A 73 27.93 6.29 -1.73
N SER A 74 27.36 6.37 -0.53
CA SER A 74 26.12 7.11 -0.28
C SER A 74 26.17 8.60 -0.63
N LYS A 75 27.34 9.26 -0.62
CA LYS A 75 27.46 10.69 -0.95
C LYS A 75 27.61 10.95 -2.44
N LYS A 76 28.23 10.00 -3.16
CA LYS A 76 28.50 10.11 -4.59
C LYS A 76 27.38 9.49 -5.42
N ASP A 77 26.95 8.29 -5.05
CA ASP A 77 26.10 7.44 -5.86
C ASP A 77 24.61 7.61 -5.50
N PHE A 78 24.30 8.18 -4.32
CA PHE A 78 22.93 8.41 -3.87
C PHE A 78 22.59 9.89 -3.68
N LYS A 79 21.80 10.41 -4.62
CA LYS A 79 21.09 11.69 -4.51
C LYS A 79 19.63 11.47 -4.87
N TRP A 80 18.75 11.54 -3.87
CA TRP A 80 17.34 11.16 -4.00
C TRP A 80 16.63 11.83 -5.20
N ILE A 81 16.81 13.15 -5.36
CA ILE A 81 16.19 13.91 -6.46
C ILE A 81 16.75 13.46 -7.82
N ASP A 82 18.06 13.26 -7.94
CA ASP A 82 18.68 12.83 -9.19
C ASP A 82 18.21 11.43 -9.61
N ILE A 83 18.07 10.52 -8.64
CA ILE A 83 17.55 9.17 -8.87
C ILE A 83 16.10 9.21 -9.35
N ILE A 84 15.24 10.01 -8.71
CA ILE A 84 13.84 10.18 -9.12
C ILE A 84 13.75 10.70 -10.56
N LEU A 85 14.58 11.68 -10.92
CA LEU A 85 14.62 12.24 -12.28
C LEU A 85 15.09 11.21 -13.31
N LYS A 86 16.14 10.44 -13.01
CA LYS A 86 16.61 9.34 -13.86
C LYS A 86 15.54 8.27 -14.06
N ARG A 87 14.90 7.82 -12.98
CA ARG A 87 13.80 6.84 -13.03
C ARG A 87 12.66 7.28 -13.92
N ARG A 88 12.23 8.55 -13.79
CA ARG A 88 11.19 9.12 -14.67
C ARG A 88 11.60 9.10 -16.13
N LYS A 89 12.86 9.44 -16.45
CA LYS A 89 13.37 9.42 -17.84
C LYS A 89 13.36 8.03 -18.47
N ILE A 90 13.58 6.98 -17.68
CA ILE A 90 13.61 5.58 -18.12
C ILE A 90 12.20 4.95 -18.08
N GLY A 91 11.18 5.72 -17.69
CA GLY A 91 9.78 5.27 -17.66
C GLY A 91 9.35 4.57 -16.38
N PHE A 92 10.17 4.57 -15.33
CA PHE A 92 9.77 4.09 -14.01
C PHE A 92 8.92 5.13 -13.28
N SER A 93 7.92 4.65 -12.52
CA SER A 93 7.16 5.49 -11.60
C SER A 93 8.08 6.14 -10.57
N ILE A 94 7.80 7.41 -10.27
CA ILE A 94 8.47 8.19 -9.22
C ILE A 94 7.97 7.82 -7.81
N ASN A 95 6.82 7.16 -7.72
CA ASN A 95 6.22 6.71 -6.47
C ASN A 95 7.02 5.52 -5.96
N THR A 96 7.87 5.77 -4.96
CA THR A 96 8.81 4.80 -4.38
C THR A 96 8.44 4.55 -2.93
N ILE A 97 9.07 5.28 -2.02
CA ILE A 97 8.78 5.29 -0.59
C ILE A 97 7.53 6.12 -0.31
N PHE A 98 7.31 7.17 -1.08
CA PHE A 98 6.16 8.05 -0.94
C PHE A 98 5.34 8.02 -2.22
N ILE A 99 4.04 7.82 -2.06
CA ILE A 99 3.08 8.07 -3.12
C ILE A 99 2.80 9.57 -3.09
N PHE A 100 3.25 10.26 -4.14
CA PHE A 100 3.00 11.68 -4.30
C PHE A 100 1.68 11.87 -5.04
N ASP A 101 0.59 12.02 -4.30
CA ASP A 101 -0.69 12.54 -4.78
C ASP A 101 -0.95 13.91 -4.12
N VAL A 102 -2.14 14.50 -4.33
CA VAL A 102 -2.58 15.75 -3.66
C VAL A 102 -2.42 15.67 -2.14
N ASP A 103 -2.45 14.45 -1.59
CA ASP A 103 -2.03 14.12 -0.22
C ASP A 103 -0.84 13.14 -0.21
N LEU A 104 0.04 13.27 0.79
CA LEU A 104 1.15 12.33 1.00
C LEU A 104 0.57 10.99 1.51
N ASP A 105 0.67 9.93 0.72
CA ASP A 105 0.11 8.62 1.07
C ASP A 105 1.14 7.58 1.49
N GLN A 106 0.64 6.50 2.10
CA GLN A 106 1.45 5.40 2.62
C GLN A 106 2.28 4.74 1.49
N PRO A 107 3.50 4.25 1.78
CA PRO A 107 4.29 3.48 0.83
C PRO A 107 3.52 2.27 0.30
N ILE A 108 3.83 1.87 -0.93
CA ILE A 108 3.50 0.53 -1.40
C ILE A 108 4.43 -0.44 -0.67
N LEU A 109 3.85 -1.36 0.10
CA LEU A 109 4.60 -2.37 0.84
C LEU A 109 4.55 -3.71 0.08
N PRO A 110 5.68 -4.45 0.00
CA PRO A 110 5.73 -5.73 -0.71
C PRO A 110 5.01 -6.86 0.03
N VAL A 111 4.77 -6.69 1.33
CA VAL A 111 4.02 -7.59 2.20
C VAL A 111 2.91 -6.79 2.87
N PRO A 112 1.71 -7.35 3.09
CA PRO A 112 0.65 -6.67 3.82
C PRO A 112 1.13 -6.10 5.16
N GLN A 113 0.72 -4.87 5.45
CA GLN A 113 1.12 -4.13 6.64
C GLN A 113 0.89 -4.95 7.93
N GLU A 114 -0.21 -5.70 7.99
CA GLU A 114 -0.61 -6.51 9.14
C GLU A 114 0.41 -7.62 9.45
N TYR A 115 0.98 -8.23 8.42
CA TYR A 115 2.00 -9.27 8.55
C TYR A 115 3.36 -8.67 8.92
N LEU A 116 3.72 -7.53 8.33
CA LEU A 116 4.97 -6.81 8.69
C LEU A 116 5.04 -6.41 10.17
N LEU A 117 3.90 -6.17 10.82
CA LEU A 117 3.84 -5.87 12.26
C LEU A 117 4.17 -7.07 13.15
N GLN A 118 3.90 -8.28 12.65
CA GLN A 118 4.26 -9.53 13.33
C GLN A 118 5.76 -9.86 13.18
N GLY A 119 6.45 -9.16 12.26
CA GLY A 119 7.90 -9.27 12.05
C GLY A 119 8.31 -10.66 11.56
N LEU A 120 9.52 -11.08 11.92
CA LEU A 120 10.09 -12.36 11.48
C LEU A 120 9.40 -13.60 12.06
N ASN A 121 8.40 -13.46 12.92
CA ASN A 121 7.61 -14.59 13.39
C ASN A 121 6.54 -15.02 12.37
N GLU A 122 6.21 -14.15 11.41
CA GLU A 122 5.22 -14.46 10.39
C GLU A 122 5.86 -15.10 9.14
N SER A 123 5.23 -16.18 8.68
CA SER A 123 5.62 -17.00 7.53
C SER A 123 5.76 -16.20 6.24
N ASP A 124 4.83 -15.29 5.93
CA ASP A 124 4.89 -14.45 4.74
C ASP A 124 6.07 -13.46 4.79
N VAL A 125 6.39 -12.95 5.97
CA VAL A 125 7.55 -12.05 6.16
C VAL A 125 8.85 -12.82 5.98
N GLN A 126 8.93 -14.05 6.50
CA GLN A 126 10.07 -14.94 6.30
C GLN A 126 10.24 -15.31 4.82
N ALA A 127 9.14 -15.64 4.13
CA ALA A 127 9.14 -15.98 2.71
C ALA A 127 9.61 -14.78 1.87
N PHE A 128 9.13 -13.58 2.17
CA PHE A 128 9.60 -12.36 1.51
C PHE A 128 11.09 -12.09 1.77
N LEU A 129 11.55 -12.23 3.02
CA LEU A 129 12.96 -12.05 3.36
C LEU A 129 13.83 -13.05 2.59
N GLN A 130 13.42 -14.30 2.54
CA GLN A 130 14.15 -15.35 1.83
C GLN A 130 14.20 -15.06 0.32
N TYR A 131 13.06 -14.67 -0.28
CA TYR A 131 13.00 -14.23 -1.67
C TYR A 131 13.94 -13.06 -1.97
N ALA A 132 13.98 -12.04 -1.10
CA ALA A 132 14.84 -10.88 -1.27
C ALA A 132 16.33 -11.25 -1.20
N ILE A 133 16.71 -12.15 -0.29
CA ILE A 133 18.06 -12.68 -0.17
C ILE A 133 18.45 -13.45 -1.43
N ASP A 134 17.60 -14.36 -1.89
CA ASP A 134 17.88 -15.19 -3.06
C ASP A 134 17.99 -14.34 -4.32
N LEU A 135 17.14 -13.32 -4.46
CA LEU A 135 17.23 -12.35 -5.55
C LEU A 135 18.57 -11.60 -5.54
N ALA A 136 19.00 -11.10 -4.39
CA ALA A 136 20.29 -10.41 -4.27
C ALA A 136 21.45 -11.35 -4.63
N VAL A 137 21.42 -12.61 -4.18
CA VAL A 137 22.44 -13.62 -4.50
C VAL A 137 22.46 -13.96 -5.99
N VAL A 138 21.30 -14.14 -6.62
CA VAL A 138 21.18 -14.37 -8.08
C VAL A 138 21.76 -13.21 -8.88
N LEU A 139 21.66 -11.99 -8.37
CA LEU A 139 22.21 -10.79 -9.01
C LEU A 139 23.70 -10.55 -8.72
N GLY A 140 24.32 -11.36 -7.85
CA GLY A 140 25.76 -11.35 -7.59
C GLY A 140 26.17 -10.91 -6.19
N ALA A 141 25.23 -10.66 -5.27
CA ALA A 141 25.56 -10.33 -3.88
C ALA A 141 26.19 -11.51 -3.14
N ASN A 142 27.05 -11.21 -2.18
CA ASN A 142 27.47 -12.21 -1.21
C ASN A 142 26.29 -12.62 -0.30
N LYS A 143 26.08 -13.93 -0.10
CA LYS A 143 24.97 -14.45 0.71
C LYS A 143 24.92 -13.92 2.14
N THR A 144 26.06 -13.71 2.80
CA THR A 144 26.09 -13.21 4.18
C THR A 144 25.72 -11.73 4.25
N THR A 145 26.27 -10.92 3.35
CA THR A 145 25.92 -9.50 3.18
C THR A 145 24.45 -9.35 2.82
N ALA A 146 23.97 -10.12 1.83
CA ALA A 146 22.57 -10.11 1.40
C ALA A 146 21.63 -10.43 2.55
N ARG A 147 21.93 -11.47 3.35
CA ARG A 147 21.13 -11.80 4.54
C ARG A 147 21.07 -10.66 5.53
N LYS A 148 22.21 -10.04 5.85
CA LYS A 148 22.28 -8.94 6.80
C LYS A 148 21.46 -7.74 6.30
N GLU A 149 21.77 -7.24 5.10
CA GLU A 149 21.14 -6.03 4.57
C GLU A 149 19.65 -6.22 4.29
N MET A 150 19.23 -7.37 3.76
CA MET A 150 17.79 -7.61 3.53
C MET A 150 17.01 -7.73 4.84
N THR A 151 17.64 -8.25 5.91
CA THR A 151 17.03 -8.25 7.25
C THR A 151 16.85 -6.82 7.78
N GLU A 152 17.83 -5.95 7.57
CA GLU A 152 17.73 -4.52 7.91
C GLU A 152 16.62 -3.82 7.10
N VAL A 153 16.48 -4.14 5.81
CA VAL A 153 15.38 -3.63 4.96
C VAL A 153 14.01 -4.05 5.48
N VAL A 154 13.83 -5.33 5.87
CA VAL A 154 12.57 -5.80 6.47
C VAL A 154 12.30 -5.08 7.79
N GLY A 155 13.32 -4.90 8.64
CA GLY A 155 13.20 -4.13 9.88
C GLY A 155 12.73 -2.70 9.65
N PHE A 156 13.34 -2.00 8.67
CA PHE A 156 12.93 -0.67 8.26
C PHE A 156 11.47 -0.63 7.80
N MET A 157 11.02 -1.60 7.00
CA MET A 157 9.61 -1.68 6.56
C MET A 157 8.65 -1.95 7.71
N THR A 158 9.02 -2.78 8.68
CA THR A 158 8.24 -3.01 9.89
C THR A 158 8.09 -1.72 10.70
N ASP A 159 9.16 -0.96 10.88
CA ASP A 159 9.10 0.32 11.59
C ASP A 159 8.26 1.36 10.83
N MET A 160 8.44 1.45 9.52
CA MET A 160 7.61 2.30 8.66
C MET A 160 6.11 1.93 8.75
N SER A 161 5.83 0.63 8.83
CA SER A 161 4.46 0.11 9.01
C SER A 161 3.85 0.54 10.34
N LYS A 162 4.62 0.59 11.43
CA LYS A 162 4.15 1.10 12.73
C LYS A 162 3.74 2.58 12.65
N PHE A 163 4.55 3.42 11.99
CA PHE A 163 4.23 4.84 11.77
C PHE A 163 2.96 5.03 10.91
N GLY A 164 2.76 4.19 9.90
CA GLY A 164 1.55 4.23 9.08
C GLY A 164 0.25 4.05 9.89
N ILE A 165 0.26 3.17 10.92
CA ILE A 165 -0.89 2.97 11.81
C ILE A 165 -1.15 4.20 12.67
N PHE A 166 -0.10 4.84 13.18
CA PHE A 166 -0.23 6.04 13.99
C PHE A 166 -0.99 7.12 13.22
N ARG A 167 -0.67 7.35 11.93
CA ARG A 167 -1.42 8.29 11.08
C ARG A 167 -2.89 7.90 10.93
N LYS A 168 -3.19 6.63 10.65
CA LYS A 168 -4.58 6.11 10.51
C LYS A 168 -5.35 6.27 11.83
N LYS A 169 -4.73 6.02 12.98
CA LYS A 169 -5.35 6.14 14.31
C LYS A 169 -5.61 7.60 14.68
N CYS A 170 -4.66 8.50 14.44
CA CYS A 170 -4.82 9.95 14.65
C CYS A 170 -5.93 10.53 13.75
N SER A 171 -5.97 10.16 12.47
CA SER A 171 -7.04 10.58 11.56
C SER A 171 -8.41 10.11 12.05
N LYS A 172 -8.55 8.84 12.46
CA LYS A 172 -9.79 8.32 13.06
C LYS A 172 -10.16 9.04 14.36
N LEU A 173 -9.20 9.36 15.23
CA LEU A 173 -9.45 10.12 16.47
C LEU A 173 -9.95 11.53 16.17
N ILE A 174 -9.32 12.23 15.22
CA ILE A 174 -9.71 13.57 14.80
C ILE A 174 -11.14 13.52 14.25
N VAL A 175 -11.43 12.63 13.29
CA VAL A 175 -12.78 12.49 12.72
C VAL A 175 -13.82 12.13 13.79
N LYS A 176 -13.48 11.24 14.74
CA LYS A 176 -14.35 10.91 15.88
C LYS A 176 -14.62 12.16 16.73
N ASN A 177 -13.59 12.89 17.13
CA ASN A 177 -13.74 14.11 17.93
C ASN A 177 -14.54 15.19 17.20
N TYR A 178 -14.33 15.37 15.89
CA TYR A 178 -15.15 16.29 15.09
C TYR A 178 -16.60 15.84 14.97
N ARG A 179 -16.87 14.53 14.89
CA ARG A 179 -18.24 13.98 14.86
C ARG A 179 -18.95 14.19 16.19
N GLU A 180 -18.27 13.94 17.31
CA GLU A 180 -18.80 14.21 18.66
C GLU A 180 -19.04 15.72 18.86
N LEU A 181 -18.10 16.58 18.46
CA LEU A 181 -18.26 18.04 18.48
C LEU A 181 -19.42 18.51 17.59
N TRP A 182 -19.61 17.89 16.42
CA TRP A 182 -20.73 18.18 15.53
C TRP A 182 -22.07 17.85 16.20
N PHE A 183 -22.18 16.70 16.87
CA PHE A 183 -23.37 16.35 17.64
C PHE A 183 -23.60 17.35 18.79
N ILE A 184 -22.57 17.68 19.57
CA ILE A 184 -22.67 18.63 20.68
C ILE A 184 -23.10 20.03 20.20
N LEU A 185 -22.59 20.49 19.04
CA LEU A 185 -22.91 21.81 18.50
C LEU A 185 -24.27 21.85 17.78
N HIS A 186 -24.68 20.78 17.09
CA HIS A 186 -25.86 20.79 16.21
C HIS A 186 -27.13 20.19 16.84
N LEU A 187 -27.03 19.27 17.82
CA LEU A 187 -28.23 18.77 18.54
C LEU A 187 -28.99 19.88 19.27
N PRO A 188 -28.33 20.82 19.97
CA PRO A 188 -29.02 21.94 20.61
C PRO A 188 -29.65 22.88 19.58
N LEU A 189 -28.98 23.11 18.44
CA LEU A 189 -29.49 23.98 17.37
C LEU A 189 -30.74 23.40 16.70
N LYS A 190 -30.78 22.09 16.48
CA LYS A 190 -31.94 21.42 15.88
C LYS A 190 -33.16 21.48 16.81
N LYS A 191 -32.97 21.26 18.12
CA LYS A 191 -34.03 21.39 19.14
C LYS A 191 -34.52 22.83 19.35
N GLU A 192 -33.68 23.85 19.09
CA GLU A 192 -34.07 25.26 19.20
C GLU A 192 -34.80 25.76 17.93
N TYR A 193 -34.43 25.24 16.75
CA TYR A 193 -35.10 25.56 15.48
C TYR A 193 -36.53 25.03 15.40
N GLU A 194 -36.77 23.85 15.96
CA GLU A 194 -38.09 23.20 16.03
C GLU A 194 -39.05 23.83 17.07
N ARG A 195 -38.60 24.81 17.88
CA ARG A 195 -39.47 25.54 18.81
C ARG A 195 -40.29 26.64 18.11
N PRO A 196 -41.54 26.90 18.56
CA PRO A 196 -42.34 28.02 18.09
C PRO A 196 -41.60 29.35 18.24
N ALA A 197 -41.76 30.27 17.29
CA ALA A 197 -40.99 31.51 17.21
C ALA A 197 -41.06 32.38 18.49
N SER A 198 -42.16 32.29 19.25
CA SER A 198 -42.37 32.99 20.52
C SER A 198 -41.55 32.44 21.70
N GLN A 199 -40.94 31.26 21.57
CA GLN A 199 -40.18 30.58 22.63
C GLN A 199 -38.69 30.37 22.29
N ARG A 200 -38.21 30.93 21.18
CA ARG A 200 -36.79 30.90 20.81
C ARG A 200 -36.04 31.96 21.62
N LYS A 201 -35.08 31.55 22.45
CA LYS A 201 -34.24 32.49 23.20
C LYS A 201 -33.06 32.95 22.33
N VAL A 202 -32.82 34.26 22.26
CA VAL A 202 -31.65 34.84 21.60
C VAL A 202 -30.41 34.47 22.41
N TRP A 203 -29.51 33.68 21.84
CA TRP A 203 -28.23 33.35 22.45
C TRP A 203 -27.20 34.44 22.12
N GLN A 204 -26.79 35.22 23.13
CA GLN A 204 -25.47 35.83 23.17
C GLN A 204 -24.65 35.19 24.31
N SER A 205 -23.42 34.80 23.93
CA SER A 205 -22.21 34.61 24.73
C SER A 205 -22.00 33.47 25.74
N ARG A 206 -23.02 32.80 26.32
CA ARG A 206 -22.71 31.79 27.38
C ARG A 206 -22.18 30.42 26.90
N THR A 207 -22.61 29.91 25.75
CA THR A 207 -22.21 28.58 25.26
C THR A 207 -20.74 28.47 24.83
N LEU A 208 -20.12 29.56 24.39
CA LEU A 208 -18.72 29.55 23.95
C LEU A 208 -17.73 29.48 25.14
N GLN A 209 -18.12 29.95 26.32
CA GLN A 209 -17.27 29.85 27.51
C GLN A 209 -17.26 28.42 28.09
N ASP A 210 -18.41 27.74 28.11
CA ASP A 210 -18.51 26.36 28.62
C ASP A 210 -17.83 25.32 27.71
N ILE A 211 -17.81 25.54 26.39
CA ILE A 211 -17.08 24.69 25.44
C ILE A 211 -15.56 24.82 25.63
N ARG A 212 -15.07 26.01 25.98
CA ARG A 212 -13.63 26.26 26.17
C ARG A 212 -13.08 25.57 27.42
N VAL A 213 -13.89 25.38 28.46
CA VAL A 213 -13.48 24.71 29.71
C VAL A 213 -13.35 23.19 29.51
N ASN A 214 -14.24 22.57 28.74
CA ASN A 214 -14.22 21.11 28.55
C ASN A 214 -13.12 20.62 27.59
N ILE A 215 -12.67 21.44 26.64
CA ILE A 215 -11.59 21.06 25.71
C ILE A 215 -10.22 21.05 26.42
N VAL A 216 -10.01 21.89 27.43
CA VAL A 216 -8.74 21.96 28.17
C VAL A 216 -8.60 20.81 29.19
N GLN A 217 -9.69 20.23 29.68
CA GLN A 217 -9.65 19.13 30.65
C GLN A 217 -9.51 17.73 30.04
N GLN A 218 -9.62 17.58 28.71
CA GLN A 218 -9.44 16.29 28.01
C GLN A 218 -8.06 16.15 27.34
N SER A 219 -7.16 17.11 27.55
CA SER A 219 -5.82 17.16 26.94
C SER A 219 -4.66 16.88 27.90
N ASP A 220 -4.93 16.40 29.12
CA ASP A 220 -3.93 15.84 30.05
C ASP A 220 -4.01 14.30 30.12
#